data_AF-A0A2S0LY14-F1
#
_entry.id   AF-A0A2S0LY14-F1
#
_cell.length_a   1.000
_cell.length_b   1.000
_cell.length_c   1.000
_cell.angle_alpha   90.00
_cell.angle_beta   90.00
_cell.angle_gamma   90.00
#
_symmetry.space_group_name_H-M   'P 1'
#
loop_
_entity.id
_entity.type
_entity.pdbx_description
1 polymer ?
#
loop_
_entity_poly.entity_id
_entity_poly.type
_entity_poly.pdbx_seq_one_letter_code
_entity_poly.pdbx_strand_id
1 'polypeptide(L)'
;MTPRVLYKRLALAEVVTWTLLILGMIGKYGFGQDWATSVGGGIHGFVFLCYVVATLAVWTDKRWSAGTGILGLASAVIPYATVPFERSVERRGLLEGPWRLGPGGDRPGSPADRVLAFALRSPVVALVVTLIVVAIVFSLLVTAGPPTEWFS
;
A
#
# COMPACT_ATOMS: atom_id res chain seq x y z
N MET A 1 -12.16 6.69 10.19
CA MET A 1 -11.62 5.33 10.00
C MET A 1 -10.45 5.10 10.93
N THR A 2 -10.27 3.89 11.47
CA THR A 2 -9.10 3.52 12.29
C THR A 2 -7.98 2.94 11.43
N PRO A 3 -6.72 2.93 11.91
CA PRO A 3 -5.58 2.30 11.22
C PRO A 3 -5.87 0.85 10.84
N ARG A 4 -6.45 0.09 11.78
CA ARG A 4 -6.84 -1.32 11.60
C ARG A 4 -7.78 -1.51 10.39
N VAL A 5 -8.82 -0.68 10.27
CA VAL A 5 -9.79 -0.80 9.17
C VAL A 5 -9.15 -0.47 7.83
N LEU A 6 -8.32 0.57 7.77
CA LEU A 6 -7.59 0.93 6.55
C LEU A 6 -6.67 -0.21 6.11
N TYR A 7 -5.84 -0.71 7.04
CA TYR A 7 -4.85 -1.74 6.76
C TYR A 7 -5.50 -3.05 6.29
N LYS A 8 -6.59 -3.47 6.93
CA LYS A 8 -7.38 -4.64 6.52
C LYS A 8 -7.98 -4.52 5.12
N ARG A 9 -8.56 -3.35 4.79
CA ARG A 9 -9.16 -3.12 3.47
C ARG A 9 -8.11 -3.19 2.37
N LEU A 10 -6.93 -2.63 2.61
CA LEU A 10 -5.83 -2.67 1.64
C LEU A 10 -5.21 -4.06 1.53
N ALA A 11 -5.04 -4.79 2.64
CA ALA A 11 -4.60 -6.19 2.58
C ALA A 11 -5.59 -7.08 1.79
N LEU A 12 -6.89 -6.87 1.96
CA LEU A 12 -7.91 -7.55 1.16
C LEU A 12 -7.86 -7.14 -0.31
N ALA A 13 -7.73 -5.84 -0.60
CA ALA A 13 -7.60 -5.34 -1.96
C ALA A 13 -6.39 -5.96 -2.66
N GLU A 14 -5.24 -6.03 -1.98
CA GLU A 14 -4.03 -6.69 -2.46
C GLU A 14 -4.26 -8.17 -2.81
N VAL A 15 -4.97 -8.92 -1.97
CA VAL A 15 -5.30 -10.33 -2.27
C VAL A 15 -6.12 -10.45 -3.55
N VAL A 16 -7.14 -9.61 -3.68
CA VAL A 16 -8.02 -9.62 -4.87
C VAL A 16 -7.22 -9.24 -6.12
N THR A 17 -6.37 -8.21 -6.05
CA THR A 17 -5.58 -7.78 -7.21
C THR A 17 -4.45 -8.76 -7.56
N TRP A 18 -3.87 -9.44 -6.57
CA TRP A 18 -2.95 -10.57 -6.81
C TRP A 18 -3.65 -11.69 -7.59
N THR A 19 -4.89 -12.05 -7.20
CA THR A 19 -5.67 -13.03 -7.95
C THR A 19 -5.94 -12.56 -9.38
N LEU A 20 -6.31 -11.29 -9.59
CA LEU A 20 -6.50 -10.72 -10.93
C LEU A 20 -5.21 -10.74 -11.76
N LEU A 21 -4.06 -10.42 -11.18
CA LEU A 21 -2.77 -10.48 -11.86
C LEU A 21 -2.42 -11.93 -12.25
N ILE A 22 -2.59 -12.89 -11.35
CA ILE A 22 -2.34 -14.31 -11.65
C ILE A 22 -3.27 -14.79 -12.78
N LEU A 23 -4.55 -14.42 -12.75
CA LEU A 23 -5.48 -14.72 -13.84
C LEU A 23 -5.05 -14.04 -15.15
N GLY A 24 -4.57 -12.80 -15.09
CA GLY A 24 -4.03 -12.08 -16.23
C GLY A 24 -2.80 -12.75 -16.83
N MET A 25 -1.91 -13.29 -15.98
CA MET A 25 -0.74 -14.08 -16.41
C MET A 25 -1.18 -15.39 -17.05
N ILE A 26 -2.16 -16.10 -16.47
CA ILE A 26 -2.75 -17.30 -17.08
C ILE A 26 -3.35 -16.97 -18.46
N GLY A 27 -4.07 -15.84 -18.56
CA GLY A 27 -4.61 -15.33 -19.83
C GLY A 27 -3.52 -15.13 -20.88
N LYS A 28 -2.44 -14.45 -20.53
CA LYS A 28 -1.31 -14.19 -21.43
C LYS A 28 -0.58 -15.48 -21.83
N TYR A 29 -0.11 -16.26 -20.87
CA TYR A 29 0.77 -17.40 -21.13
C TYR A 29 0.01 -18.67 -21.56
N GLY A 30 -1.26 -18.82 -21.17
CA GLY A 30 -2.09 -19.97 -21.50
C GLY A 30 -2.99 -19.77 -22.72
N PHE A 31 -3.42 -18.52 -22.98
CA PHE A 31 -4.43 -18.22 -24.01
C PHE A 31 -4.00 -17.12 -25.00
N GLY A 32 -2.76 -16.63 -24.93
CA GLY A 32 -2.25 -15.58 -25.81
C GLY A 32 -2.92 -14.21 -25.63
N GLN A 33 -3.57 -13.97 -24.48
CA GLN A 33 -4.27 -12.72 -24.19
C GLN A 33 -3.35 -11.71 -23.51
N ASP A 34 -2.48 -11.06 -24.27
CA ASP A 34 -1.50 -10.10 -23.71
C ASP A 34 -2.14 -8.96 -22.90
N TRP A 35 -3.31 -8.49 -23.34
CA TRP A 35 -4.06 -7.43 -22.65
C TRP A 35 -4.45 -7.79 -21.22
N ALA A 36 -4.63 -9.08 -20.91
CA ALA A 36 -5.08 -9.54 -19.60
C ALA A 36 -4.03 -9.27 -18.52
N THR A 37 -2.74 -9.44 -18.84
CA THR A 37 -1.64 -9.07 -17.94
C THR A 37 -1.49 -7.56 -17.80
N SER A 38 -1.74 -6.78 -18.86
CA SER A 38 -1.72 -5.31 -18.77
C SER A 38 -2.80 -4.77 -17.82
N VAL A 39 -4.02 -5.31 -17.90
CA VAL A 39 -5.12 -4.91 -17.00
C VAL A 39 -4.88 -5.40 -15.58
N GLY A 40 -4.62 -6.71 -15.40
CA GLY A 40 -4.38 -7.29 -14.07
C GLY A 40 -3.15 -6.70 -13.37
N GLY A 41 -2.06 -6.53 -14.11
CA GLY A 41 -0.82 -5.91 -13.61
C GLY A 41 -0.99 -4.42 -13.30
N GLY A 42 -1.72 -3.67 -14.13
CA GLY A 42 -1.97 -2.26 -13.86
C GLY A 42 -2.81 -2.04 -12.61
N ILE A 43 -3.90 -2.80 -12.46
CA ILE A 43 -4.76 -2.76 -11.26
C ILE A 43 -3.95 -3.14 -10.02
N HIS A 44 -3.18 -4.24 -10.09
CA HIS A 44 -2.36 -4.68 -8.97
C HIS A 44 -1.28 -3.66 -8.60
N GLY A 45 -0.52 -3.15 -9.56
CA GLY A 45 0.53 -2.16 -9.30
C GLY A 45 0.00 -0.88 -8.63
N PHE A 46 -1.20 -0.43 -9.00
CA PHE A 46 -1.83 0.73 -8.35
C PHE A 46 -2.21 0.44 -6.88
N VAL A 47 -2.81 -0.72 -6.60
CA VAL A 47 -3.18 -1.12 -5.24
C VAL A 47 -1.94 -1.38 -4.38
N PHE A 48 -0.88 -1.94 -4.97
CA PHE A 48 0.41 -2.13 -4.33
C PHE A 48 0.99 -0.81 -3.81
N LEU A 49 1.00 0.23 -4.64
CA LEU A 49 1.46 1.57 -4.23
C LEU A 49 0.58 2.17 -3.12
N CYS A 50 -0.74 2.01 -3.21
CA CYS A 50 -1.65 2.42 -2.13
C CYS A 50 -1.34 1.70 -0.81
N TYR A 51 -1.06 0.40 -0.86
CA TYR A 51 -0.68 -0.40 0.31
C TYR A 51 0.66 0.07 0.91
N VAL A 52 1.65 0.39 0.07
CA VAL A 52 2.94 0.94 0.51
C VAL A 52 2.74 2.26 1.26
N VAL A 53 1.98 3.21 0.70
CA VAL A 53 1.69 4.50 1.35
C VAL A 53 0.99 4.30 2.68
N ALA A 54 -0.02 3.43 2.74
CA ALA A 54 -0.73 3.15 3.98
C ALA A 54 0.16 2.46 5.02
N THR A 55 1.06 1.58 4.59
CA THR A 55 2.02 0.91 5.48
C THR A 55 2.97 1.92 6.09
N LEU A 56 3.49 2.88 5.31
CA LEU A 56 4.32 3.98 5.82
C LEU A 56 3.56 4.89 6.78
N ALA A 57 2.28 5.17 6.49
CA ALA A 57 1.43 5.96 7.38
C ALA A 57 1.18 5.23 8.71
N VAL A 58 0.82 3.95 8.69
CA VAL A 58 0.62 3.16 9.90
C VAL A 58 1.92 2.97 10.66
N TRP A 59 3.04 2.70 9.98
CA TRP A 59 4.35 2.60 10.61
C TRP A 59 4.66 3.88 11.39
N THR A 60 4.46 5.04 10.76
CA THR A 60 4.66 6.35 11.40
C THR A 60 3.69 6.55 12.58
N ASP A 61 2.39 6.31 12.40
CA ASP A 61 1.32 6.49 13.41
C ASP A 61 1.41 5.52 14.60
N LYS A 62 1.97 4.33 14.39
CA LYS A 62 2.09 3.31 15.43
C LYS A 62 3.51 3.14 15.93
N ARG A 63 4.47 3.93 15.41
CA ARG A 63 5.89 3.87 15.79
C ARG A 63 6.42 2.45 15.73
N TRP A 64 6.06 1.74 14.66
CA TRP A 64 6.55 0.39 14.46
C TRP A 64 8.08 0.37 14.44
N SER A 65 8.66 -0.71 14.96
CA SER A 65 10.09 -0.97 14.77
C SER A 65 10.42 -1.07 13.30
N ALA A 66 11.66 -0.75 12.93
CA ALA A 66 12.09 -0.80 11.53
C ALA A 66 11.86 -2.18 10.90
N GLY A 67 12.12 -3.26 11.64
CA GLY A 67 11.84 -4.61 11.18
C GLY A 67 10.36 -4.86 10.85
N THR A 68 9.42 -4.35 11.66
CA THR A 68 7.98 -4.52 11.39
C THR A 68 7.56 -3.74 10.15
N GLY A 69 8.06 -2.51 10.00
CA GLY A 69 7.82 -1.68 8.83
C GLY A 69 8.35 -2.28 7.53
N ILE A 70 9.60 -2.73 7.55
CA ILE A 70 10.26 -3.38 6.40
C ILE A 70 9.53 -4.67 6.02
N LEU A 71 9.18 -5.51 7.00
CA LEU A 71 8.38 -6.72 6.74
C LEU A 71 7.01 -6.39 6.15
N GLY A 72 6.39 -5.29 6.57
CA GLY A 72 5.14 -4.80 5.99
C GLY A 72 5.29 -4.45 4.50
N LEU A 73 6.34 -3.70 4.15
CA LEU A 73 6.64 -3.37 2.76
C LEU A 73 6.98 -4.61 1.93
N ALA A 74 7.84 -5.49 2.46
CA ALA A 74 8.21 -6.73 1.78
C ALA A 74 7.02 -7.66 1.55
N SER A 75 6.03 -7.65 2.45
CA SER A 75 4.81 -8.46 2.30
C SER A 75 3.97 -8.12 1.08
N ALA A 76 4.09 -6.89 0.54
CA ALA A 76 3.36 -6.49 -0.66
C ALA A 76 3.96 -7.08 -1.94
N VAL A 77 5.25 -7.45 -1.92
CA VAL A 77 5.96 -7.99 -3.09
C VAL A 77 5.69 -9.48 -3.29
N ILE A 78 5.43 -10.21 -2.19
CA ILE A 78 5.20 -11.65 -2.23
C ILE A 78 3.69 -11.92 -2.34
N PRO A 79 3.23 -12.73 -3.32
CA PRO A 79 1.81 -13.04 -3.48
C PRO A 79 1.16 -13.50 -2.19
N TYR A 80 0.03 -12.87 -1.85
CA TYR A 80 -0.79 -13.17 -0.67
C TYR A 80 -0.10 -12.98 0.69
N ALA A 81 1.15 -12.52 0.75
CA ALA A 81 1.90 -12.38 2.01
C ALA A 81 1.41 -11.20 2.88
N THR A 82 0.65 -10.27 2.30
CA THR A 82 -0.04 -9.20 3.05
C THR A 82 -1.01 -9.75 4.10
N VAL A 83 -1.63 -10.92 3.86
CA VAL A 83 -2.57 -11.56 4.79
C VAL A 83 -1.90 -12.10 6.06
N PRO A 84 -0.89 -13.00 6.00
CA PRO A 84 -0.22 -13.47 7.21
C PRO A 84 0.49 -12.32 7.95
N PHE A 85 1.01 -11.31 7.22
CA PHE A 85 1.57 -10.12 7.84
C PHE A 85 0.51 -9.32 8.62
N GLU A 86 -0.61 -8.97 7.97
CA GLU A 86 -1.73 -8.25 8.58
C GLU A 86 -2.24 -8.97 9.82
N ARG A 87 -2.50 -10.28 9.73
CA ARG A 87 -2.91 -11.10 10.88
C ARG A 87 -1.87 -11.11 11.99
N SER A 88 -0.58 -11.11 11.65
CA SER A 88 0.51 -11.08 12.64
C SER A 88 0.59 -9.74 13.38
N VAL A 89 0.50 -8.60 12.67
CA VAL A 89 0.48 -7.27 13.33
C VAL A 89 -0.80 -7.06 14.14
N GLU A 90 -1.94 -7.58 13.67
CA GLU A 90 -3.20 -7.53 14.38
C GLU A 90 -3.16 -8.35 15.69
N ARG A 91 -2.70 -9.60 15.64
CA ARG A 91 -2.58 -10.45 16.85
C ARG A 91 -1.63 -9.88 17.90
N ARG A 92 -0.64 -9.10 17.48
CA ARG A 92 0.32 -8.41 18.36
C ARG A 92 -0.21 -7.08 18.91
N GLY A 93 -1.45 -6.70 18.60
CA GLY A 93 -2.06 -5.43 19.03
C GLY A 93 -1.47 -4.19 18.35
N LEU A 94 -0.64 -4.35 17.32
CA LEU A 94 0.13 -3.25 16.71
C LEU A 94 -0.72 -2.28 15.88
N LEU A 95 -1.99 -2.60 15.67
CA LEU A 95 -2.98 -1.81 14.94
C LEU A 95 -4.10 -1.26 15.86
N GLU A 96 -4.01 -1.49 17.17
CA GLU A 96 -5.06 -1.13 18.11
C GLU A 96 -5.17 0.38 18.34
N GLY A 97 -6.39 0.81 18.69
CA GLY A 97 -6.70 2.19 19.00
C GLY A 97 -6.88 3.13 17.79
N PRO A 98 -7.24 4.40 18.05
CA PRO A 98 -7.37 5.43 17.02
C PRO A 98 -6.00 5.79 16.42
N TRP A 99 -6.01 6.67 15.42
CA TRP A 99 -4.78 7.29 14.92
C TRP A 99 -4.14 8.13 16.03
N ARG A 100 -2.88 7.86 16.36
CA ARG A 100 -2.11 8.63 17.34
C ARG A 100 -2.00 10.10 16.93
N LEU A 101 -1.80 10.35 15.63
CA LEU A 101 -1.63 11.70 15.07
C LEU A 101 -2.92 12.30 14.50
N GLY A 102 -4.08 11.71 14.83
CA GLY A 102 -5.39 12.22 14.42
C GLY A 102 -5.79 13.53 15.14
N PRO A 103 -6.93 14.14 14.77
CA PRO A 103 -7.46 15.30 15.47
C PRO A 103 -7.63 15.03 16.97
N GLY A 104 -7.03 15.87 17.82
CA GLY A 104 -7.04 15.70 19.28
C GLY A 104 -6.05 14.65 19.82
N GLY A 105 -5.18 14.09 18.97
CA GLY A 105 -4.12 13.17 19.37
C GLY A 105 -2.80 13.84 19.76
N ASP A 106 -1.72 13.08 19.66
CA ASP A 106 -0.38 13.52 20.05
C ASP A 106 0.16 14.65 19.17
N ARG A 107 1.04 15.48 19.75
CA ARG A 107 1.76 16.51 18.98
C ARG A 107 2.83 15.85 18.09
N PRO A 108 2.93 16.24 16.80
CA PRO A 108 3.89 15.66 15.88
C PRO A 108 5.34 16.02 16.27
N GLY A 109 6.19 15.01 16.44
CA GLY A 109 7.58 15.19 16.87
C GLY A 109 8.59 15.17 15.71
N SER A 110 8.23 14.55 14.59
CA SER A 110 9.08 14.42 13.39
C SER A 110 8.45 15.06 12.14
N PRO A 111 9.22 15.30 11.06
CA PRO A 111 8.65 15.74 9.77
C PRO A 111 7.61 14.77 9.21
N ALA A 112 7.84 13.45 9.34
CA ALA A 112 6.89 12.42 8.93
C ALA A 112 5.59 12.51 9.75
N ASP A 113 5.70 12.74 11.07
CA ASP A 113 4.52 12.94 11.92
C ASP A 113 3.72 14.17 11.49
N ARG A 114 4.37 15.26 11.05
CA ARG A 114 3.68 16.47 10.60
C ARG A 114 2.90 16.24 9.31
N VAL A 115 3.52 15.55 8.34
CA VAL A 115 2.87 15.21 7.07
C VAL A 115 1.66 14.32 7.33
N LEU A 116 1.83 13.29 8.16
CA LEU A 116 0.74 12.38 8.50
C LEU A 116 -0.36 13.07 9.31
N ALA A 117 -0.01 13.87 10.32
CA ALA A 117 -0.98 14.64 11.10
C ALA A 117 -1.77 15.60 10.21
N PHE A 118 -1.12 16.24 9.24
CA PHE A 118 -1.80 17.07 8.25
C PHE A 118 -2.77 16.26 7.39
N ALA A 119 -2.34 15.12 6.86
CA ALA A 119 -3.19 14.22 6.08
C ALA A 119 -4.42 13.75 6.89
N LEU A 120 -4.24 13.41 8.16
CA LEU A 120 -5.33 12.92 9.02
C LEU A 120 -6.36 14.00 9.40
N ARG A 121 -6.05 15.29 9.25
CA ARG A 121 -7.00 16.39 9.51
C ARG A 121 -8.13 16.46 8.48
N SER A 122 -7.86 16.04 7.25
CA SER A 122 -8.86 16.00 6.18
C SER A 122 -8.73 14.69 5.40
N PRO A 123 -9.42 13.63 5.84
CA PRO A 123 -9.31 12.29 5.22
C PRO A 123 -9.65 12.28 3.73
N VAL A 124 -10.58 13.14 3.28
CA VAL A 124 -10.96 13.23 1.87
C VAL A 124 -9.84 13.87 1.05
N VAL A 125 -9.27 14.98 1.52
CA VAL A 125 -8.15 15.63 0.84
C VAL A 125 -6.95 14.71 0.82
N ALA A 126 -6.64 14.04 1.94
CA ALA A 126 -5.57 13.06 1.99
C ALA A 126 -5.78 11.92 0.99
N LEU A 127 -7.00 11.36 0.91
CA LEU A 127 -7.33 10.34 -0.07
C LEU A 127 -7.10 10.84 -1.50
N VAL A 128 -7.63 12.01 -1.86
CA VAL A 128 -7.49 12.58 -3.21
C VAL A 128 -6.01 12.83 -3.55
N VAL A 129 -5.26 13.44 -2.63
CA VAL A 129 -3.82 13.71 -2.82
C VAL A 129 -3.05 12.40 -2.95
N THR A 130 -3.31 11.41 -2.09
CA THR A 130 -2.69 10.09 -2.20
C THR A 130 -2.99 9.43 -3.53
N LEU A 131 -4.24 9.46 -4.01
CA LEU A 131 -4.61 8.87 -5.30
C LEU A 131 -3.92 9.59 -6.47
N ILE A 132 -3.81 10.93 -6.42
CA ILE A 132 -3.09 11.71 -7.44
C ILE A 132 -1.60 11.36 -7.43
N VAL A 133 -0.96 11.36 -6.26
CA VAL A 133 0.48 11.03 -6.13
C VAL A 133 0.74 9.61 -6.61
N VAL A 134 -0.09 8.64 -6.18
CA VAL A 134 0.03 7.26 -6.62
C VAL A 134 -0.18 7.13 -8.13
N ALA A 135 -1.16 7.82 -8.71
CA ALA A 135 -1.38 7.81 -10.16
C ALA A 135 -0.18 8.38 -10.92
N ILE A 136 0.39 9.51 -10.45
CA ILE A 136 1.60 10.10 -11.05
C ILE A 136 2.77 9.12 -10.98
N VAL A 137 3.06 8.57 -9.80
CA VAL A 137 4.15 7.61 -9.61
C VAL A 137 3.94 6.36 -10.46
N PHE A 138 2.73 5.83 -10.48
CA PHE A 138 2.36 4.68 -11.30
C PHE A 138 2.57 4.95 -12.79
N SER A 139 2.08 6.09 -13.29
CA SER A 139 2.27 6.49 -14.69
C SER A 139 3.76 6.63 -15.04
N LEU A 140 4.55 7.26 -14.17
CA LEU A 140 6.00 7.39 -14.36
C LEU A 140 6.69 6.02 -14.42
N LEU A 141 6.35 5.10 -13.51
CA LEU A 141 6.89 3.74 -13.49
C LEU A 141 6.52 2.95 -14.75
N VAL A 142 5.28 3.08 -15.23
CA VAL A 142 4.84 2.44 -16.48
C VAL A 142 5.60 2.99 -17.68
N THR A 143 5.81 4.32 -17.74
CA THR A 143 6.57 4.94 -18.85
C THR A 143 8.06 4.64 -18.81
N ALA A 144 8.63 4.47 -17.62
CA ALA A 144 10.06 4.16 -17.47
C ALA A 144 10.40 2.72 -17.91
N GLY A 145 9.41 1.82 -17.99
CA GLY A 145 9.64 0.42 -18.33
C GLY A 145 10.37 -0.36 -17.22
N PRO A 146 10.93 -1.55 -17.52
CA PRO A 146 11.63 -2.38 -16.54
C PRO A 146 12.86 -1.68 -15.96
N PRO A 147 13.12 -1.80 -14.64
CA PRO A 147 14.29 -1.16 -14.01
C PRO A 147 15.64 -1.65 -14.53
N THR A 148 15.67 -2.80 -15.21
CA THR A 148 16.86 -3.31 -15.90
C THR A 148 17.25 -2.49 -17.13
N GLU A 149 16.34 -1.67 -17.66
CA GLU A 149 16.53 -0.89 -18.90
C GLU A 149 16.73 0.62 -18.64
N TRP A 150 16.55 1.09 -17.40
CA TRP A 150 16.56 2.54 -17.08
C TRP A 150 17.89 3.26 -17.32
N PHE A 151 18.99 2.50 -17.38
CA PHE A 151 20.35 3.03 -17.54
C PHE A 151 21.05 2.47 -18.80
N SER A 152 20.29 1.83 -19.68
CA SER A 152 20.80 1.24 -20.94
C SER A 152 20.80 2.24 -22.08
#